data_AF-A0A956HP92-F1
#
_entry.id   AF-A0A956HP92-F1
#
_cell.length_a   1.000
_cell.length_b   1.000
_cell.length_c   1.000
_cell.angle_alpha   90.00
_cell.angle_beta   90.00
_cell.angle_gamma   90.00
#
_symmetry.space_group_name_H-M   'P 1'
#
loop_
_entity.id
_entity.type
_entity.pdbx_description
1 polymer ?
#
loop_
_entity_poly.entity_id
_entity_poly.type
_entity_poly.pdbx_seq_one_letter_code
_entity_poly.pdbx_strand_id
1 'polypeptide(L)'
;MRIVFGVGDEPLAAPHEDRFAPVYTVQMPVARLGGLDADDVFEFDAGGQLELLQRRAVDRRWALRVELAVDLSREASIAADLEIEAPFHAPATVEGLRVLERRPGAAHGRLVEVVTHLAHSPEAALRLAGDYVFRCVDGERVVSDALVVRVGLSEFEFE
;
A
#
# COMPACT_ATOMS: atom_id res chain seq x y z
N MET A 1 0.14 -7.88 -0.85
CA MET A 1 0.27 -6.56 -0.23
C MET A 1 1.50 -6.58 0.66
N ARG A 2 2.18 -5.45 0.81
CA ARG A 2 3.27 -5.29 1.77
C ARG A 2 3.00 -4.10 2.66
N ILE A 3 3.26 -4.23 3.96
CA ILE A 3 3.32 -3.10 4.89
C ILE A 3 4.80 -2.94 5.23
N VAL A 4 5.37 -1.81 4.86
CA VAL A 4 6.81 -1.56 4.94
C VAL A 4 7.08 -0.49 5.98
N PHE A 5 7.82 -0.88 7.02
CA PHE A 5 8.32 -0.01 8.07
C PHE A 5 9.77 0.32 7.79
N GLY A 6 10.13 1.58 7.95
CA GLY A 6 11.49 2.03 7.67
C GLY A 6 11.84 3.32 8.38
N VAL A 7 13.08 3.73 8.16
CA VAL A 7 13.71 4.88 8.82
C VAL A 7 14.29 5.84 7.78
N GLY A 8 14.66 7.05 8.21
CA GLY A 8 15.44 7.99 7.41
C GLY A 8 16.88 7.50 7.23
N ASP A 9 17.53 8.01 6.19
CA ASP A 9 18.96 7.76 5.90
C ASP A 9 19.88 8.27 7.02
N GLU A 10 19.53 9.41 7.63
CA GLU A 10 20.28 10.02 8.73
C GLU A 10 19.69 9.72 10.12
N PRO A 11 20.51 9.72 11.20
CA PRO A 11 20.00 9.65 12.56
C PRO A 11 19.06 10.81 12.87
N LEU A 12 17.97 10.52 13.59
CA LEU A 12 16.93 11.48 14.02
C LEU A 12 16.18 12.24 12.91
N ALA A 13 16.62 12.17 11.65
CA ALA A 13 15.89 12.71 10.51
C ALA A 13 14.58 11.93 10.31
N ALA A 14 13.49 12.67 10.08
CA ALA A 14 12.24 12.04 9.68
C ALA A 14 12.43 11.36 8.31
N PRO A 15 11.90 10.14 8.12
CA PRO A 15 11.96 9.51 6.81
C PRO A 15 11.26 10.39 5.76
N HIS A 16 11.73 10.35 4.51
CA HIS A 16 11.08 11.03 3.39
C HIS A 16 10.98 10.05 2.23
N GLU A 17 10.06 10.25 1.28
CA GLU A 17 9.81 9.31 0.17
C GLU A 17 11.08 8.95 -0.62
N ASP A 18 11.98 9.91 -0.79
CA ASP A 18 13.25 9.75 -1.51
C ASP A 18 14.39 9.26 -0.62
N ARG A 19 14.19 9.26 0.70
CA ARG A 19 15.17 8.92 1.74
C ARG A 19 14.55 8.01 2.79
N PHE A 20 13.90 6.97 2.30
CA PHE A 20 13.26 5.94 3.12
C PHE A 20 14.05 4.65 2.98
N ALA A 21 14.60 4.16 4.09
CA ALA A 21 15.28 2.88 4.17
C ALA A 21 14.34 1.84 4.79
N PRO A 22 13.79 0.89 4.02
CA PRO A 22 13.01 -0.22 4.55
C PRO A 22 13.82 -1.04 5.55
N VAL A 23 13.24 -1.33 6.71
CA VAL A 23 13.87 -2.14 7.77
C VAL A 23 13.06 -3.40 8.05
N TYR A 24 11.74 -3.28 8.12
CA TYR A 24 10.84 -4.38 8.44
C TYR A 24 9.68 -4.39 7.45
N THR A 25 9.39 -5.56 6.87
CA THR A 25 8.31 -5.71 5.89
C THR A 25 7.43 -6.87 6.28
N VAL A 26 6.14 -6.58 6.41
CA VAL A 26 5.09 -7.60 6.51
C VAL A 26 4.57 -7.84 5.11
N GLN A 27 4.82 -9.03 4.57
CA GLN A 27 4.31 -9.42 3.27
C GLN A 27 3.11 -10.34 3.45
N MET A 28 1.95 -9.88 2.98
CA MET A 28 0.73 -10.68 2.93
C MET A 28 0.59 -11.23 1.51
N PRO A 29 0.67 -12.56 1.31
CA PRO A 29 0.58 -13.16 -0.01
C PRO A 29 -0.79 -12.80 -0.62
N VAL A 30 -0.76 -12.13 -1.76
CA VAL A 30 -1.98 -11.82 -2.51
C VAL A 30 -2.48 -13.12 -3.12
N ALA A 31 -3.71 -13.50 -2.76
CA ALA A 31 -4.50 -14.55 -3.38
C ALA A 31 -3.90 -15.97 -3.36
N ARG A 32 -4.16 -16.70 -2.26
CA ARG A 32 -4.58 -18.10 -2.37
C ARG A 32 -6.02 -18.17 -1.88
N LEU A 33 -6.90 -18.82 -2.66
CA LEU A 33 -8.27 -19.15 -2.23
C LEU A 33 -8.20 -19.82 -0.84
N GLY A 34 -8.83 -19.22 0.18
CA GLY A 34 -8.85 -19.73 1.56
C GLY A 34 -7.66 -19.33 2.47
N GLY A 35 -6.87 -18.33 2.09
CA GLY A 35 -5.76 -17.80 2.91
C GLY A 35 -6.00 -16.45 3.58
N LEU A 36 -7.17 -15.85 3.33
CA LEU A 36 -7.66 -14.66 4.03
C LEU A 36 -8.75 -15.09 5.00
N ASP A 37 -9.05 -14.23 5.98
CA ASP A 37 -10.21 -14.42 6.86
C ASP A 37 -11.51 -14.48 6.04
N ALA A 38 -12.61 -14.92 6.65
CA ALA A 38 -13.91 -15.13 5.98
C ALA A 38 -14.39 -13.93 5.15
N ASP A 39 -13.92 -12.72 5.49
CA ASP A 39 -14.30 -11.45 4.89
C ASP A 39 -13.31 -10.92 3.82
N ASP A 40 -12.29 -11.70 3.44
CA ASP A 40 -11.28 -11.36 2.42
C ASP A 40 -10.51 -10.03 2.71
N VAL A 41 -10.38 -9.64 3.98
CA VAL A 41 -9.68 -8.42 4.41
C VAL A 41 -8.21 -8.70 4.72
N PHE A 42 -7.30 -7.82 4.29
CA PHE A 42 -5.92 -7.85 4.72
C PHE A 42 -5.73 -7.06 6.01
N GLU A 43 -5.67 -7.75 7.14
CA GLU A 43 -5.58 -7.14 8.47
C GLU A 43 -4.18 -7.19 9.10
N PHE A 44 -3.71 -6.05 9.59
CA PHE A 44 -2.50 -5.99 10.40
C PHE A 44 -2.51 -4.73 11.26
N ASP A 45 -2.30 -4.84 12.57
CA ASP A 45 -2.14 -3.68 13.46
C ASP A 45 -0.85 -2.88 13.17
N ALA A 46 -0.90 -2.09 12.11
CA ALA A 46 0.22 -1.27 11.66
C ALA A 46 0.41 -0.06 12.57
N GLY A 47 -0.68 0.48 13.12
CA GLY A 47 -0.66 1.62 14.04
C GLY A 47 0.08 1.28 15.33
N GLY A 48 -0.33 0.21 16.02
CA GLY A 48 0.31 -0.28 17.23
C GLY A 48 1.75 -0.72 16.99
N GLN A 49 2.02 -1.42 15.89
CA GLN A 49 3.39 -1.80 15.53
C GLN A 49 4.30 -0.58 15.29
N LEU A 50 3.81 0.47 14.61
CA LEU A 50 4.55 1.71 14.41
C LEU A 50 4.85 2.40 15.74
N GLU A 51 3.84 2.48 16.60
CA GLU A 51 3.99 3.07 17.93
C GLU A 51 5.07 2.34 18.75
N LEU A 52 5.05 1.00 18.74
CA LEU A 52 6.05 0.18 19.44
C LEU A 52 7.46 0.43 18.91
N LEU A 53 7.64 0.52 17.59
CA LEU A 53 8.93 0.82 16.97
C LEU A 53 9.41 2.23 17.36
N GLN A 54 8.52 3.23 17.31
CA GLN A 54 8.85 4.61 17.67
C GLN A 54 9.19 4.77 19.15
N ARG A 55 8.47 4.07 20.05
CA ARG A 55 8.75 4.11 21.50
C ARG A 55 10.08 3.46 21.88
N ARG A 56 10.52 2.44 21.13
CA ARG A 56 11.76 1.70 21.41
C ARG A 56 12.99 2.29 20.71
N ALA A 57 12.80 3.09 19.67
CA ALA A 57 13.89 3.71 18.94
C ALA A 57 14.48 4.90 19.71
N VAL A 58 15.81 4.93 19.84
CA VAL A 58 16.53 6.03 20.51
C VAL A 58 17.03 7.06 19.50
N ASP A 59 17.59 6.61 18.38
CA ASP A 59 18.28 7.47 17.40
C ASP A 59 17.65 7.48 16.00
N ARG A 60 16.49 6.85 15.83
CA ARG A 60 15.84 6.71 14.52
C ARG A 60 14.37 7.09 14.58
N ARG A 61 13.94 7.87 13.59
CA ARG A 61 12.53 8.14 13.34
C ARG A 61 12.00 7.09 12.39
N TRP A 62 10.83 6.56 12.72
CA TRP A 62 10.17 5.50 11.95
C TRP A 62 8.96 6.05 11.22
N ALA A 63 8.73 5.52 10.03
CA ALA A 63 7.52 5.70 9.25
C ALA A 63 7.14 4.36 8.62
N LEU A 64 5.92 4.28 8.09
CA LEU A 64 5.49 3.14 7.29
C LEU A 64 4.78 3.57 6.02
N ARG A 65 4.70 2.65 5.05
CA ARG A 65 3.84 2.78 3.88
C ARG A 65 3.21 1.42 3.52
N VAL A 66 2.12 1.46 2.79
CA VAL A 66 1.50 0.29 2.18
C VAL A 66 1.95 0.19 0.73
N GLU A 67 2.34 -1.01 0.30
CA GLU A 67 2.69 -1.31 -1.09
C GLU A 67 1.75 -2.39 -1.65
N LEU A 68 1.10 -2.05 -2.76
CA LEU A 68 0.14 -2.89 -3.47
C LEU A 68 0.71 -3.23 -4.84
N ALA A 69 0.75 -4.53 -5.16
CA ALA A 69 1.20 -5.02 -6.44
C ALA A 69 0.01 -5.66 -7.16
N VAL A 70 -0.28 -5.17 -8.37
CA VAL A 70 -1.38 -5.66 -9.21
C VAL A 70 -0.80 -6.17 -10.51
N ASP A 71 -1.16 -7.39 -10.90
CA ASP A 71 -0.79 -7.96 -12.20
C ASP A 71 -1.87 -7.62 -13.22
N LEU A 72 -1.50 -6.85 -14.25
CA LEU A 72 -2.37 -6.53 -15.36
C LEU A 72 -2.16 -7.56 -16.47
N SER A 73 -3.26 -8.09 -17.01
CA SER A 73 -3.21 -8.93 -18.20
C SER A 73 -2.58 -8.18 -19.37
N ARG A 74 -2.06 -8.92 -20.34
CA ARG A 74 -1.45 -8.35 -21.54
C ARG A 74 -2.44 -7.44 -22.29
N GLU A 75 -3.68 -7.89 -22.43
CA GLU A 75 -4.75 -7.15 -23.11
C GLU A 75 -5.04 -5.82 -22.41
N ALA A 76 -5.17 -5.83 -21.07
CA ALA A 76 -5.40 -4.63 -20.28
C ALA A 76 -4.20 -3.66 -20.36
N SER A 77 -2.97 -4.18 -20.34
CA SER A 77 -1.75 -3.37 -20.36
C SER A 77 -1.50 -2.60 -21.66
N ILE A 78 -2.10 -3.06 -22.77
CA ILE A 78 -1.94 -2.47 -24.11
C ILE A 78 -3.04 -1.46 -24.40
N ALA A 79 -4.26 -1.72 -23.92
CA ALA A 79 -5.47 -1.00 -24.34
C ALA A 79 -5.99 0.03 -23.33
N ALA A 80 -5.44 0.09 -22.12
CA ALA A 80 -6.01 0.91 -21.04
C ALA A 80 -4.95 1.47 -20.08
N ASP A 81 -5.25 2.66 -19.54
CA ASP A 81 -4.58 3.24 -18.38
C ASP A 81 -5.13 2.63 -17.07
N LEU A 82 -4.35 2.69 -15.99
CA LEU A 82 -4.76 2.22 -14.66
C LEU A 82 -5.18 3.41 -13.80
N GLU A 83 -6.45 3.48 -13.46
CA GLU A 83 -7.01 4.37 -12.44
C GLU A 83 -6.94 3.69 -11.06
N ILE A 84 -6.58 4.47 -10.03
CA ILE A 84 -6.47 4.00 -8.66
C ILE A 84 -7.21 4.97 -7.75
N GLU A 85 -8.21 4.46 -7.05
CA GLU A 85 -8.94 5.15 -6.00
C GLU A 85 -8.42 4.66 -4.65
N ALA A 86 -8.03 5.57 -3.77
CA ALA A 86 -7.55 5.28 -2.42
C ALA A 86 -8.57 5.72 -1.36
N PRO A 87 -8.54 5.11 -0.16
CA PRO A 87 -9.53 5.35 0.88
C PRO A 87 -9.41 6.72 1.57
N PHE A 88 -8.34 7.48 1.31
CA PHE A 88 -8.14 8.82 1.87
C PHE A 88 -8.61 9.91 0.88
N HIS A 89 -9.62 10.68 1.28
CA HIS A 89 -10.00 11.91 0.57
C HIS A 89 -8.97 13.00 0.87
N ALA A 90 -8.20 13.42 -0.15
CA ALA A 90 -7.14 14.42 0.01
C ALA A 90 -7.68 15.77 0.51
N PRO A 91 -7.09 16.41 1.54
CA PRO A 91 -6.90 17.86 1.51
C PRO A 91 -5.78 18.18 0.50
N ALA A 92 -5.92 19.30 -0.21
CA ALA A 92 -5.19 19.71 -1.42
C ALA A 92 -3.64 19.88 -1.31
N THR A 93 -2.98 19.25 -0.34
CA THR A 93 -1.51 19.24 -0.20
C THR A 93 -0.91 17.86 0.04
N VAL A 94 -1.72 16.79 0.02
CA VAL A 94 -1.22 15.41 0.09
C VAL A 94 -1.69 14.67 -1.16
N GLU A 95 -0.90 14.78 -2.23
CA GLU A 95 -0.86 13.75 -3.28
C GLU A 95 -0.67 12.40 -2.55
N GLY A 96 -1.48 11.39 -2.86
CA GLY A 96 -1.78 10.30 -1.90
C GLY A 96 -1.31 8.91 -2.33
N LEU A 97 -0.89 8.72 -3.57
CA LEU A 97 -0.37 7.45 -4.09
C LEU A 97 0.73 7.72 -5.12
N ARG A 98 1.82 6.95 -5.05
CA ARG A 98 2.88 6.95 -6.06
C ARG A 98 2.97 5.60 -6.72
N VAL A 99 2.99 5.57 -8.05
CA VAL A 99 3.35 4.36 -8.80
C VAL A 99 4.88 4.26 -8.79
N LEU A 100 5.44 3.24 -8.15
CA LEU A 100 6.91 3.08 -8.04
C LEU A 100 7.52 2.47 -9.28
N GLU A 101 6.89 1.44 -9.82
CA GLU A 101 7.49 0.65 -10.88
C GLU A 101 6.42 -0.02 -11.72
N ARG A 102 6.66 -0.09 -13.03
CA ARG A 102 5.90 -0.93 -13.93
C ARG A 102 6.86 -1.88 -14.63
N ARG A 103 6.85 -3.16 -14.24
CA ARG A 103 7.77 -4.18 -14.78
C ARG A 103 7.00 -5.27 -15.54
N PRO A 104 7.66 -6.06 -16.41
CA PRO A 104 7.01 -7.21 -17.05
C PRO A 104 6.42 -8.14 -16.00
N GLY A 105 5.13 -8.43 -16.12
CA GLY A 105 4.38 -9.34 -15.24
C GLY A 105 4.53 -10.80 -15.67
N ALA A 106 3.87 -11.71 -14.96
CA ALA A 106 3.82 -13.10 -15.38
C ALA A 106 3.04 -13.22 -16.71
N ALA A 107 3.45 -14.12 -17.60
CA ALA A 107 2.77 -14.40 -18.87
C ALA A 107 2.55 -13.19 -19.81
N HIS A 108 3.54 -12.31 -19.96
CA HIS A 108 3.51 -11.13 -20.85
C HIS A 108 2.56 -10.01 -20.43
N GLY A 109 2.09 -10.01 -19.18
CA GLY A 109 1.37 -8.91 -18.55
C GLY A 109 2.30 -7.79 -18.05
N ARG A 110 1.74 -6.92 -17.20
CA ARG A 110 2.46 -5.82 -16.55
C ARG A 110 2.16 -5.82 -15.06
N LEU A 111 3.20 -6.00 -14.24
CA LEU A 111 3.06 -5.77 -12.80
C LEU A 111 3.18 -4.28 -12.53
N VAL A 112 2.17 -3.72 -11.86
CA VAL A 112 2.17 -2.34 -11.38
C VAL A 112 2.28 -2.36 -9.87
N GLU A 113 3.31 -1.69 -9.34
CA GLU A 113 3.46 -1.49 -7.90
C GLU A 113 3.09 -0.05 -7.52
N VAL A 114 2.13 0.05 -6.61
CA VAL A 114 1.59 1.29 -6.07
C VAL A 114 1.97 1.38 -4.62
N VAL A 115 2.44 2.55 -4.18
CA VAL A 115 2.74 2.80 -2.77
C VAL A 115 2.02 4.01 -2.26
N THR A 116 1.61 3.94 -0.99
CA THR A 116 1.13 5.10 -0.27
C THR A 116 2.29 6.01 0.13
N HIS A 117 1.93 7.23 0.55
CA HIS A 117 2.87 8.05 1.29
C HIS A 117 3.26 7.43 2.63
N LEU A 118 4.34 7.97 3.19
CA LEU A 118 4.82 7.63 4.51
C LEU A 118 3.88 8.16 5.61
N ALA A 119 3.37 7.24 6.41
CA ALA A 119 2.72 7.53 7.67
C ALA A 119 3.76 7.65 8.79
N HIS A 120 3.82 8.84 9.40
CA HIS A 120 4.77 9.18 10.47
C HIS A 120 4.21 9.02 11.89
N SER A 121 2.92 8.74 12.02
CA SER A 121 2.26 8.52 13.31
C SER A 121 1.30 7.33 13.21
N PRO A 122 0.95 6.69 14.35
CA PRO A 122 -0.06 5.63 14.36
C PRO A 122 -1.37 6.07 13.71
N GLU A 123 -1.86 7.28 14.00
CA GLU A 123 -3.09 7.81 13.42
C GLU A 123 -2.97 8.04 11.91
N ALA A 124 -1.79 8.43 11.43
CA ALA A 124 -1.51 8.53 9.99
C ALA A 124 -1.49 7.15 9.32
N ALA A 125 -1.00 6.13 10.02
CA ALA A 125 -1.01 4.76 9.52
C ALA A 125 -2.45 4.23 9.39
N LEU A 126 -3.30 4.47 10.39
CA LEU A 126 -4.71 4.06 10.36
C LEU A 126 -5.48 4.69 9.20
N ARG A 127 -5.13 5.91 8.78
CA ARG A 127 -5.73 6.57 7.60
C ARG A 127 -5.38 5.92 6.27
N LEU A 128 -4.41 5.01 6.23
CA LEU A 128 -4.10 4.21 5.04
C LEU A 128 -5.00 2.97 4.92
N ALA A 129 -5.84 2.69 5.92
CA ALA A 129 -6.83 1.60 5.87
C ALA A 129 -8.02 1.97 4.98
N GLY A 130 -8.70 0.96 4.46
CA GLY A 130 -9.89 1.06 3.63
C GLY A 130 -9.75 0.39 2.27
N ASP A 131 -10.64 0.74 1.36
CA ASP A 131 -10.74 0.13 0.04
C ASP A 131 -9.84 0.86 -0.97
N TYR A 132 -8.93 0.11 -1.58
CA TYR A 132 -8.18 0.53 -2.75
C TYR A 132 -8.84 -0.07 -3.99
N VAL A 133 -9.33 0.78 -4.89
CA VAL A 133 -10.04 0.32 -6.08
C VAL A 133 -9.21 0.58 -7.31
N PHE A 134 -8.92 -0.49 -8.05
CA PHE A 134 -8.14 -0.46 -9.28
C PHE A 134 -9.07 -0.70 -10.47
N ARG A 135 -9.01 0.18 -11.47
CA ARG A 135 -9.81 0.07 -12.71
C ARG A 135 -8.95 0.37 -13.92
N CYS A 136 -9.14 -0.39 -14.99
CA CYS A 136 -8.57 -0.04 -16.28
C CYS A 136 -9.53 0.91 -17.01
N VAL A 137 -8.99 2.00 -17.57
CA VAL A 137 -9.74 3.03 -18.30
C VAL A 137 -9.13 3.27 -19.67
N ASP A 138 -9.98 3.52 -20.67
CA ASP A 138 -9.58 4.00 -22.01
C ASP A 138 -10.18 5.41 -22.19
N GLY A 139 -9.35 6.43 -21.97
CA GLY A 139 -9.81 7.80 -21.76
C GLY A 139 -10.65 7.91 -20.48
N GLU A 140 -11.90 8.38 -20.60
CA GLU A 140 -12.84 8.47 -19.47
C GLU A 140 -13.69 7.20 -19.28
N ARG A 141 -13.54 6.20 -20.15
CA ARG A 141 -14.36 4.99 -20.11
C ARG A 141 -13.68 3.89 -19.30
N VAL A 142 -14.36 3.36 -18.28
CA VAL A 142 -13.95 2.14 -17.59
C VAL A 142 -14.13 0.92 -18.50
N VAL A 143 -13.06 0.12 -18.65
CA VAL A 143 -12.99 -1.04 -19.56
C VAL A 143 -12.70 -2.37 -18.85
N SER A 144 -12.53 -2.37 -17.52
CA SER A 144 -12.42 -3.59 -16.71
C SER A 144 -13.41 -3.57 -15.55
N ASP A 145 -13.65 -4.75 -14.98
CA ASP A 145 -14.20 -4.83 -13.63
C ASP A 145 -13.24 -4.18 -12.63
N ALA A 146 -13.79 -3.68 -11.53
CA ALA A 146 -13.02 -3.10 -10.45
C ALA A 146 -12.36 -4.21 -9.62
N LEU A 147 -11.04 -4.13 -9.45
CA LEU A 147 -10.34 -4.92 -8.45
C LEU A 147 -10.32 -4.10 -7.15
N VAL A 148 -10.94 -4.63 -6.10
CA VAL A 148 -10.96 -4.00 -4.77
C VAL A 148 -9.98 -4.74 -3.86
N VAL A 149 -9.09 -3.99 -3.22
CA VAL A 149 -8.20 -4.51 -2.17
C VAL A 149 -8.55 -3.79 -0.88
N ARG A 150 -9.15 -4.52 0.07
CA ARG A 150 -9.51 -3.99 1.39
C ARG A 150 -8.36 -4.19 2.37
N VAL A 151 -7.93 -3.08 2.99
CA VAL A 151 -6.80 -3.05 3.92
C VAL A 151 -7.29 -2.62 5.30
N GLY A 152 -7.16 -3.50 6.30
CA GLY A 152 -7.43 -3.21 7.71
C GLY A 152 -6.13 -2.94 8.47
N LEU A 153 -6.02 -1.77 9.13
CA LEU A 153 -4.81 -1.39 9.86
C LEU A 153 -5.01 -1.14 11.37
N SER A 154 -6.25 -1.27 11.85
CA SER A 154 -6.67 -0.76 13.16
C SER A 154 -6.74 -1.77 14.29
N GLU A 155 -6.81 -3.07 14.02
CA GLU A 155 -6.67 -4.17 15.00
C GLU A 155 -6.87 -5.52 14.26
N PHE A 156 -6.52 -6.64 14.91
CA PHE A 156 -6.88 -7.99 14.47
C PHE A 156 -8.27 -8.34 15.01
N GLU A 157 -9.19 -8.82 14.18
CA GLU A 157 -10.30 -9.63 14.68
C GLU A 157 -9.86 -11.11 14.68
N PHE A 158 -9.92 -11.76 15.85
CA PHE A 158 -9.87 -13.23 15.93
C PHE A 158 -11.28 -13.68 16.27
N GLU A 159 -11.97 -14.33 15.33
CA GLU A 159 -13.12 -15.18 15.65
C GLU A 159 -12.68 -16.56 16.19
#